data_AF-A0A1X7H2V8-F1
#
_entry.id   AF-A0A1X7H2V8-F1
#
_cell.length_a   1.000
_cell.length_b   1.000
_cell.length_c   1.000
_cell.angle_alpha   90.00
_cell.angle_beta   90.00
_cell.angle_gamma   90.00
#
_symmetry.space_group_name_H-M   'P 1'
#
loop_
_entity.id
_entity.type
_entity.pdbx_description
1 polymer ?
#
loop_
_entity_poly.entity_id
_entity_poly.type
_entity_poly.pdbx_seq_one_letter_code
_entity_poly.pdbx_strand_id
1 'polypeptide(L)'
;MDFVCGCDLVVCLPEAVFRSVVAGFGLAVLPVPFVLPSVPIRLSWYQRYDTDRAHTWLGGLARVALTARSTPQPNPEPADGTACDS
;
A
#
# COMPACT_ATOMS: atom_id res chain seq x y z
N MET A 1 11.02 -11.14 9.77
CA MET A 1 11.57 -9.84 9.32
C MET A 1 12.79 -9.50 10.17
N ASP A 2 13.60 -10.51 10.52
CA ASP A 2 14.63 -10.35 11.56
C ASP A 2 15.98 -9.91 10.99
N PHE A 3 16.16 -10.07 9.67
CA PHE A 3 17.40 -9.74 8.98
C PHE A 3 17.66 -8.23 8.85
N VAL A 4 16.59 -7.41 8.86
CA VAL A 4 16.70 -5.95 8.70
C VAL A 4 17.12 -5.27 10.01
N CYS A 5 16.86 -5.88 11.16
CA CYS A 5 17.17 -5.26 12.46
C CYS A 5 18.67 -5.25 12.82
N GLY A 6 19.52 -5.93 12.02
CA GLY A 6 20.96 -6.01 12.25
C GLY A 6 21.82 -5.23 11.24
N CYS A 7 21.22 -4.60 10.22
CA CYS A 7 21.94 -3.88 9.17
C CYS A 7 21.26 -2.53 8.91
N ASP A 8 22.06 -1.49 8.61
CA ASP A 8 21.59 -0.16 8.20
C ASP A 8 20.97 -0.18 6.79
N LEU A 9 19.89 -0.95 6.62
CA LEU A 9 19.24 -1.19 5.34
C LEU A 9 17.95 -0.37 5.23
N VAL A 10 17.87 0.46 4.20
CA VAL A 10 16.64 1.17 3.84
C VAL A 10 15.83 0.29 2.89
N VAL A 11 14.58 0.00 3.23
CA VAL A 11 13.68 -0.81 2.40
C VAL A 11 12.44 0.02 2.04
N CYS A 12 12.10 0.05 0.75
CA CYS A 12 10.82 0.59 0.28
C CYS A 12 9.76 -0.51 0.35
N LEU A 13 8.68 -0.27 1.09
CA LEU A 13 7.57 -1.20 1.26
C LEU A 13 6.25 -0.51 0.88
N PRO A 14 5.24 -1.25 0.41
CA PRO A 14 3.90 -0.72 0.26
C PRO A 14 3.37 -0.21 1.61
N GLU A 15 2.69 0.94 1.60
CA GLU A 15 2.14 1.59 2.80
C GLU A 15 1.26 0.63 3.64
N ALA A 16 0.51 -0.25 2.97
CA ALA A 16 -0.35 -1.24 3.60
C ALA A 16 0.40 -2.23 4.52
N VAL A 17 1.69 -2.48 4.27
CA VAL A 17 2.57 -3.34 5.07
C VAL A 17 3.36 -2.51 6.08
N PHE A 18 3.74 -1.30 5.66
CA PHE A 18 4.52 -0.35 6.46
C PHE A 18 3.90 -0.07 7.83
N ARG A 19 2.59 0.19 7.89
CA ARG A 19 1.89 0.53 9.15
C ARG A 19 2.02 -0.57 10.23
N SER A 20 2.00 -1.84 9.84
CA SER A 20 2.18 -2.96 10.77
C SER A 20 3.63 -3.18 11.18
N VAL A 21 4.60 -2.89 10.30
CA VAL A 21 6.03 -3.11 10.58
C VAL A 21 6.58 -2.01 11.48
N VAL A 22 6.26 -0.73 11.21
CA VAL A 22 6.71 0.40 12.04
C VAL A 22 6.22 0.26 13.49
N ALA A 23 4.96 -0.13 13.67
CA ALA A 23 4.36 -0.32 14.99
C ALA A 23 5.03 -1.44 15.82
N GLY A 24 5.62 -2.44 15.16
CA GLY A 24 6.25 -3.58 15.83
C GLY A 24 7.76 -3.45 16.07
N PHE A 25 8.46 -2.64 15.27
CA PHE A 25 9.93 -2.64 15.22
C PHE A 25 10.59 -1.28 15.49
N GLY A 26 9.82 -0.21 15.77
CA GLY A 26 10.41 1.10 16.10
C GLY A 26 11.24 1.72 14.96
N LEU A 27 10.91 1.38 13.71
CA LEU A 27 11.64 1.84 12.53
C LEU A 27 11.35 3.33 12.26
N ALA A 28 12.39 4.07 11.86
CA ALA A 28 12.24 5.44 11.37
C ALA A 28 11.58 5.45 9.98
N VAL A 29 10.62 6.36 9.80
CA VAL A 29 9.92 6.57 8.52
C VAL A 29 10.60 7.72 7.77
N LEU A 30 11.06 7.47 6.54
CA LEU A 30 11.54 8.53 5.64
C LEU A 30 10.54 8.76 4.50
N PRO A 31 10.32 10.02 4.07
CA PRO A 31 9.52 10.30 2.88
C PRO A 31 10.19 9.68 1.64
N VAL A 32 9.38 9.12 0.75
CA VAL A 32 9.89 8.56 -0.52
C VAL A 32 10.43 9.71 -1.39
N PRO A 33 11.67 9.63 -1.89
CA PRO A 33 12.28 10.72 -2.66
C PRO A 33 11.77 10.84 -4.11
N PHE A 34 10.77 10.07 -4.50
CA PHE A 34 10.18 10.06 -5.84
C PHE A 34 8.70 9.67 -5.80
N VAL A 35 7.95 10.07 -6.84
CA VAL A 35 6.54 9.71 -6.98
C VAL A 35 6.43 8.24 -7.36
N LEU A 36 5.78 7.45 -6.52
CA LEU A 36 5.46 6.04 -6.79
C LEU A 36 4.06 5.94 -7.38
N PRO A 37 3.87 5.20 -8.49
CA PRO A 37 2.52 4.92 -8.98
C PRO A 37 1.80 3.98 -8.00
N SER A 38 0.49 4.21 -7.82
CA SER A 38 -0.35 3.29 -7.06
C SER A 38 -0.45 1.94 -7.77
N VAL A 39 -0.09 0.86 -7.09
CA VAL A 39 -0.14 -0.51 -7.63
C VAL A 39 -1.45 -1.18 -7.20
N PRO A 40 -2.30 -1.64 -8.14
CA PRO A 40 -3.56 -2.27 -7.77
C PRO A 40 -3.33 -3.67 -7.17
N ILE A 41 -3.96 -3.93 -6.03
CA ILE A 41 -4.03 -5.29 -5.46
C ILE A 41 -5.13 -6.06 -6.19
N ARG A 42 -4.80 -7.21 -6.76
CA ARG A 42 -5.73 -8.08 -7.48
C ARG A 42 -5.88 -9.41 -6.75
N LEU A 43 -7.12 -9.84 -6.58
CA LEU A 43 -7.46 -11.17 -6.12
C LEU A 43 -7.88 -12.00 -7.33
N SER A 44 -7.24 -13.14 -7.53
CA SER A 44 -7.49 -14.05 -8.66
C SER A 44 -7.73 -15.45 -8.13
N TRP A 45 -8.74 -16.14 -8.66
CA TRP A 45 -9.01 -17.55 -8.39
C TRP A 45 -9.23 -18.30 -9.71
N TYR A 46 -9.18 -19.63 -9.66
CA TYR A 46 -9.41 -20.48 -10.82
C TYR A 46 -10.88 -20.43 -11.24
N GLN A 47 -11.15 -20.33 -12.54
CA GLN A 47 -12.50 -20.10 -13.09
C GLN A 47 -13.55 -21.14 -12.65
N ARG A 48 -13.13 -22.38 -12.35
CA ARG A 48 -14.01 -23.45 -11.85
C ARG A 48 -14.74 -23.07 -10.55
N TYR A 49 -14.15 -22.19 -9.75
CA TYR A 49 -14.68 -21.80 -8.44
C TYR A 49 -15.44 -20.48 -8.46
N ASP A 50 -15.64 -19.87 -9.64
CA ASP A 50 -16.30 -18.58 -9.76
C ASP A 50 -17.78 -18.63 -9.37
N THR A 51 -18.42 -19.79 -9.53
CA THR A 51 -19.83 -20.04 -9.17
C THR A 51 -20.00 -20.61 -7.75
N ASP A 52 -18.91 -20.86 -7.02
CA ASP A 52 -18.98 -21.33 -5.64
C ASP A 52 -19.32 -20.16 -4.71
N ARG A 53 -20.43 -20.28 -3.99
CA ARG A 53 -20.89 -19.29 -3.02
C ARG A 53 -19.82 -18.97 -1.96
N ALA A 54 -18.98 -19.93 -1.60
CA ALA A 54 -17.88 -19.70 -0.65
C ALA A 54 -16.83 -18.73 -1.22
N HIS A 55 -16.50 -18.85 -2.51
CA HIS A 55 -15.55 -17.98 -3.19
C HIS A 55 -16.13 -16.58 -3.42
N THR A 56 -17.42 -16.48 -3.78
CA THR A 56 -18.10 -15.18 -3.86
C THR A 56 -18.12 -14.46 -2.51
N TRP A 57 -18.45 -15.18 -1.43
CA TRP A 57 -18.45 -14.64 -0.07
C TRP A 57 -17.05 -14.20 0.37
N LEU A 58 -16.04 -15.04 0.18
CA LEU A 58 -14.65 -14.73 0.53
C LEU A 58 -14.12 -13.55 -0.28
N GLY A 59 -14.40 -13.49 -1.58
CA GLY A 59 -14.05 -12.36 -2.43
C GLY A 59 -14.71 -11.05 -1.97
N GLY A 60 -15.95 -11.12 -1.49
CA GLY A 60 -16.64 -10.01 -0.85
C GLY A 60 -15.95 -9.53 0.42
N LEU A 61 -15.63 -10.46 1.33
CA LEU A 61 -14.92 -10.15 2.58
C LEU A 61 -13.52 -9.58 2.33
N ALA A 62 -12.76 -10.18 1.43
CA ALA A 62 -11.43 -9.72 1.06
C ALA A 62 -11.48 -8.28 0.53
N ARG A 63 -12.49 -7.95 -0.29
CA ARG A 63 -12.68 -6.59 -0.80
C ARG A 63 -12.96 -5.60 0.33
N VAL A 64 -13.88 -5.92 1.25
CA VAL A 64 -14.19 -5.05 2.40
C VAL A 64 -12.94 -4.83 3.27
N ALA A 65 -12.22 -5.90 3.59
CA ALA A 65 -11.02 -5.83 4.42
C ALA A 65 -9.89 -5.01 3.75
N LEU A 66 -9.71 -5.15 2.43
CA LEU A 66 -8.68 -4.41 1.70
C LEU A 66 -9.06 -2.94 1.52
N THR A 67 -10.32 -2.62 1.21
CA THR A 67 -10.79 -1.23 1.10
C THR A 67 -10.66 -0.48 2.42
N ALA A 68 -10.94 -1.13 3.56
CA ALA A 68 -10.76 -0.54 4.88
C ALA A 68 -9.28 -0.22 5.22
N ARG A 69 -8.33 -0.86 4.53
CA ARG A 69 -6.88 -0.63 4.72
C ARG A 69 -6.29 0.33 3.70
N SER A 70 -6.94 0.53 2.56
CA SER A 70 -6.38 1.22 1.40
C SER A 70 -6.89 2.65 1.23
N THR A 71 -7.48 3.28 2.25
CA THR A 71 -7.90 4.70 2.17
C THR A 71 -6.75 5.54 1.60
N PRO A 72 -6.89 6.05 0.35
CA PRO A 72 -5.82 6.82 -0.27
C PRO A 72 -5.72 8.17 0.44
N GLN A 73 -4.54 8.55 0.90
CA GLN A 73 -4.29 9.95 1.21
C GLN A 73 -4.39 10.73 -0.11
N PRO A 74 -5.18 11.82 -0.19
CA PRO A 74 -5.20 12.66 -1.38
C PRO A 74 -3.77 13.13 -1.66
N ASN A 75 -3.30 12.90 -2.89
CA ASN A 75 -2.01 13.40 -3.34
C ASN A 75 -2.04 14.93 -3.21
N PRO A 76 -1.06 15.59 -2.55
CA PRO A 76 -1.01 17.04 -2.57
C PRO A 76 -0.91 17.48 -4.03
N GLU A 77 -1.86 18.32 -4.43
CA GLU A 77 -1.90 18.95 -5.74
C GLU A 77 -0.54 19.62 -6.00
N PRO A 78 0.10 19.41 -7.16
CA PRO A 78 1.34 20.10 -7.47
C PRO A 78 1.02 21.60 -7.43
N ALA A 79 1.73 22.33 -6.57
CA ALA A 79 1.63 23.78 -6.49
C ALA A 79 1.78 24.34 -7.90
N ASP A 80 0.68 24.87 -8.43
CA ASP A 80 0.62 25.46 -9.76
C ASP A 80 1.70 26.54 -9.80
N GLY A 81 2.67 26.34 -10.69
CA GLY A 81 3.87 27.16 -10.81
C GLY A 81 3.51 28.56 -11.27
N THR A 82 3.03 29.39 -10.35
CA THR A 82 2.93 30.83 -10.55
C THR A 82 4.22 31.47 -10.07
N ALA A 83 4.77 32.32 -10.94
CA ALA A 83 5.90 33.23 -10.75
C ALA A 83 7.30 32.65 -11.02
N CYS A 84 7.62 32.56 -12.31
CA CYS A 84 8.88 33.10 -12.83
C CYS A 84 8.55 33.88 -14.12
N ASP A 85 8.09 35.12 -13.97
CA ASP A 85 8.23 36.10 -15.05
C ASP A 85 8.47 37.49 -14.44
N SER A 86 9.43 38.20 -15.04
CA SER A 86 9.98 39.54 -14.74
C SER A 86 11.04 39.66 -13.64
#